data_AF-A0AAN7PAL5-F1
#
_entry.id   AF-A0AAN7PAL5-F1
#
_cell.length_a   1.000
_cell.length_b   1.000
_cell.length_c   1.000
_cell.angle_alpha   90.00
_cell.angle_beta   90.00
_cell.angle_gamma   90.00
#
_symmetry.space_group_name_H-M   'P 1'
#
loop_
_entity.id
_entity.type
_entity.pdbx_description
1 polymer ?
#
loop_
_entity_poly.entity_id
_entity_poly.type
_entity_poly.pdbx_seq_one_letter_code
_entity_poly.pdbx_strand_id
1 'polypeptide(L)'
;MPGNRLNSQSREMVIHLLAYFQKEKENGGPLESVNSVQERVAIALNISKRTVCSIKREKIENPVLSSPGKKRPRIKTKTTDMPETLKMKIRDCLYNMYKDSNNY
;
A
#
# COMPACT_ATOMS: atom_id res chain seq x y z
N MET A 1 2.74 20.71 -8.07
CA MET A 1 3.61 19.97 -9.02
C MET A 1 3.48 18.49 -8.77
N PRO A 2 3.09 17.66 -9.75
CA PRO A 2 3.15 16.21 -9.58
C PRO A 2 4.62 15.82 -9.35
N GLY A 3 4.93 15.31 -8.15
CA GLY A 3 6.28 14.85 -7.82
C GLY A 3 6.64 13.62 -8.66
N ASN A 4 7.72 13.69 -9.42
CA ASN A 4 8.23 12.54 -10.15
C ASN A 4 8.54 11.40 -9.17
N ARG A 5 8.00 10.22 -9.47
CA ARG A 5 8.24 9.02 -8.64
C ARG A 5 9.69 8.58 -8.81
N LEU A 6 10.34 8.24 -7.69
CA LEU A 6 11.70 7.69 -7.69
C LEU A 6 11.76 6.41 -8.53
N ASN A 7 12.76 6.31 -9.42
CA ASN A 7 12.98 5.11 -10.23
C ASN A 7 13.29 3.88 -9.34
N SER A 8 13.28 2.66 -9.92
CA SER A 8 13.46 1.43 -9.15
C SER A 8 14.78 1.38 -8.38
N GLN A 9 15.89 1.76 -9.01
CA GLN A 9 17.22 1.73 -8.41
C GLN A 9 17.32 2.69 -7.21
N SER A 10 16.81 3.92 -7.34
CA SER A 10 16.76 4.88 -6.24
C SER A 10 15.93 4.36 -5.06
N ARG A 11 14.83 3.64 -5.33
CA ARG A 11 14.01 3.06 -4.27
C ARG A 11 14.72 1.88 -3.56
N GLU A 12 15.52 1.11 -4.27
CA GLU A 12 16.37 0.07 -3.67
C GLU A 12 17.46 0.67 -2.77
N MET A 13 18.10 1.77 -3.21
CA MET A 13 19.06 2.49 -2.36
C MET A 13 18.45 2.95 -1.04
N VAL A 14 17.19 3.43 -1.05
CA VAL A 14 16.44 3.78 0.18
C VAL A 14 16.31 2.57 1.11
N ILE A 15 16.04 1.37 0.57
CA ILE A 15 15.94 0.14 1.37
C ILE A 15 17.29 -0.26 1.96
N HIS A 16 18.37 -0.21 1.17
CA HIS A 16 19.70 -0.56 1.66
C HIS A 16 20.16 0.38 2.79
N LEU A 17 19.91 1.68 2.66
CA LEU A 17 20.17 2.67 3.70
C LEU A 17 19.33 2.44 4.96
N LEU A 18 18.04 2.10 4.80
CA LEU A 18 17.19 1.72 5.93
C LEU A 18 17.76 0.51 6.68
N ALA A 19 18.18 -0.53 5.96
CA ALA A 19 18.75 -1.74 6.55
C ALA A 19 20.09 -1.47 7.24
N TYR A 20 20.93 -0.61 6.65
CA TYR A 20 22.20 -0.19 7.24
C TYR A 20 22.00 0.52 8.58
N PHE A 21 21.19 1.58 8.61
CA PHE A 21 20.94 2.34 9.84
C PHE A 21 20.16 1.54 10.90
N GLN A 22 19.35 0.57 10.49
CA GLN A 22 18.68 -0.35 11.41
C GLN A 22 19.70 -1.26 12.12
N LYS A 23 20.65 -1.85 11.37
CA LYS A 23 21.74 -2.65 11.94
C LYS A 23 22.65 -1.81 12.84
N GLU A 24 22.95 -0.59 12.43
CA GLU A 24 23.74 0.36 13.22
C GLU A 24 23.08 0.64 14.59
N LYS A 25 21.75 0.85 14.59
CA LYS A 25 20.95 1.01 15.82
C LYS A 25 20.99 -0.23 16.71
N GLU A 26 20.86 -1.42 16.12
CA GLU A 26 20.87 -2.70 16.86
C GLU A 26 22.23 -3.00 17.49
N ASN A 27 23.32 -2.60 16.84
CA ASN A 27 24.69 -2.85 17.30
C ASN A 27 25.22 -1.81 18.29
N GLY A 28 24.37 -0.92 18.81
CA GLY A 28 24.79 0.15 19.73
C GLY A 28 25.79 1.13 19.12
N GLY A 29 25.75 1.31 17.80
CA GLY A 29 26.67 2.20 17.09
C GLY A 29 26.58 3.64 17.62
N PRO A 30 27.67 4.43 17.54
CA PRO A 30 27.55 5.86 17.77
C PRO A 30 26.60 6.38 16.69
N LEU A 31 25.62 7.24 17.00
CA LEU A 31 25.22 8.36 16.16
C LEU A 31 23.87 8.90 16.60
N GLU A 32 23.87 10.22 16.81
CA GLU A 32 22.77 11.19 16.78
C GLU A 32 21.40 10.64 17.17
N SER A 33 20.86 11.15 18.27
CA SER A 33 19.51 10.89 18.78
C SER A 33 18.42 11.34 17.80
N VAL A 34 18.33 10.68 16.66
CA VAL A 34 17.20 10.85 15.76
C VAL A 34 16.23 9.74 16.11
N ASN A 35 15.16 10.15 16.77
CA ASN A 35 14.10 9.28 17.28
C ASN A 35 13.46 8.35 16.21
N SER A 36 13.82 8.45 14.92
CA SER A 36 13.48 7.44 13.91
C SER A 36 14.55 7.24 12.84
N VAL A 37 14.89 5.97 12.55
CA VAL A 37 15.77 5.53 11.43
C VAL A 37 15.33 6.15 10.09
N GLN A 38 14.01 6.32 9.91
CA GLN A 38 13.41 6.90 8.72
C GLN A 38 13.77 8.39 8.53
N GLU A 39 13.95 9.17 9.60
CA GLU A 39 14.39 10.57 9.49
C GLU A 39 15.85 10.64 9.02
N ARG A 40 16.75 9.80 9.55
CA ARG A 40 18.14 9.76 9.09
C ARG A 40 18.23 9.42 7.61
N VAL A 41 17.45 8.45 7.13
CA VAL A 41 17.39 8.12 5.70
C VAL A 41 16.85 9.28 4.87
N ALA A 42 15.81 9.96 5.36
CA ALA A 42 15.21 11.11 4.68
C ALA A 42 16.21 12.26 4.53
N ILE A 43 16.97 12.57 5.59
CA ILE A 43 18.02 13.58 5.58
C ILE A 43 19.17 13.16 4.66
N ALA A 44 19.68 11.93 4.79
CA ALA A 44 20.81 11.43 4.01
C ALA A 44 20.55 11.44 2.50
N LEU A 45 19.32 11.15 2.09
CA LEU A 45 18.92 11.11 0.67
C LEU A 45 18.24 12.41 0.20
N ASN A 46 18.08 13.40 1.08
CA ASN A 46 17.36 14.64 0.84
C ASN A 46 15.96 14.42 0.21
N ILE A 47 15.19 13.51 0.78
CA ILE A 47 13.82 13.19 0.36
C ILE A 47 12.85 13.27 1.53
N SER A 48 11.55 13.38 1.25
CA SER A 48 10.56 13.44 2.33
C SER A 48 10.52 12.12 3.14
N LYS A 49 10.39 12.24 4.47
CA LYS A 49 10.13 11.11 5.38
C LYS A 49 8.93 10.27 4.92
N ARG A 50 7.89 10.93 4.39
CA ARG A 50 6.70 10.26 3.84
C ARG A 50 7.05 9.33 2.69
N THR A 51 7.96 9.73 1.80
CA THR A 51 8.46 8.89 0.71
C THR A 51 9.18 7.66 1.24
N VAL A 52 10.06 7.84 2.23
CA VAL A 52 10.79 6.73 2.88
C VAL A 52 9.82 5.74 3.52
N CYS A 53 8.84 6.22 4.31
CA CYS A 53 7.83 5.37 4.93
C CYS A 53 6.97 4.63 3.91
N SER A 54 6.59 5.29 2.81
CA SER A 54 5.83 4.65 1.73
C SER A 54 6.62 3.52 1.06
N ILE A 55 7.92 3.73 0.79
CA ILE A 55 8.79 2.71 0.20
C ILE A 55 8.98 1.54 1.16
N LYS A 56 9.21 1.82 2.45
CA LYS A 56 9.33 0.80 3.50
C LYS A 56 8.07 -0.08 3.56
N ARG A 57 6.88 0.54 3.60
CA ARG A 57 5.60 -0.19 3.63
C ARG A 57 5.42 -1.05 2.39
N GLU A 58 5.69 -0.50 1.20
CA GLU A 58 5.58 -1.27 -0.05
C GLU A 58 6.51 -2.49 -0.07
N LYS A 59 7.71 -2.38 0.50
CA LYS A 59 8.66 -3.51 0.63
C LYS A 59 8.19 -4.59 1.61
N ILE A 60 7.45 -4.21 2.65
CA ILE A 60 6.85 -5.16 3.60
C ILE A 60 5.71 -5.93 2.92
N GLU A 61 4.86 -5.22 2.17
CA GLU A 61 3.71 -5.81 1.46
C GLU A 61 4.15 -6.62 0.22
N ASN A 62 5.25 -6.23 -0.43
CA ASN A 62 5.72 -6.86 -1.66
C ASN A 62 7.25 -7.10 -1.60
N PRO A 63 7.72 -8.33 -1.84
CA PRO A 63 9.16 -8.63 -1.84
C PRO A 63 9.91 -7.89 -2.96
N VAL A 64 9.21 -7.55 -4.05
CA VAL A 64 9.76 -6.78 -5.19
C VAL A 64 9.07 -5.42 -5.24
N LEU A 65 9.85 -4.35 -5.18
CA LEU A 65 9.34 -2.99 -5.31
C LEU A 65 8.77 -2.75 -6.71
N SER A 66 7.62 -2.08 -6.78
CA SER A 66 7.04 -1.73 -8.07
C SER A 66 7.87 -0.64 -8.75
N SER A 67 8.28 -0.88 -10.00
CA SER A 67 8.80 0.19 -10.84
C SER A 67 7.68 1.23 -11.10
N PRO A 68 7.94 2.53 -10.89
CA PRO A 68 7.01 3.56 -11.31
C PRO A 68 6.85 3.54 -12.83
N GLY A 69 5.64 3.88 -13.32
CA GLY A 69 5.37 4.02 -14.75
C GLY A 69 5.06 2.71 -15.50
N LYS A 70 5.21 1.53 -14.87
CA LYS A 70 4.71 0.29 -15.48
C LYS A 70 3.18 0.31 -15.52
N LYS A 71 2.62 0.38 -16.74
CA LYS A 71 1.19 0.17 -16.98
C LYS A 71 0.86 -1.28 -16.59
N ARG A 72 0.19 -1.47 -15.45
CA ARG A 72 -0.35 -2.78 -15.08
C ARG A 72 -1.64 -2.99 -15.87
N PRO A 73 -1.84 -4.15 -16.51
CA PRO A 73 -3.12 -4.44 -17.12
C PRO A 73 -4.19 -4.38 -16.03
N ARG A 74 -5.26 -3.63 -16.28
CA ARG A 74 -6.41 -3.59 -15.38
C ARG A 74 -6.99 -5.00 -15.35
N ILE A 75 -6.84 -5.69 -14.22
CA ILE A 75 -7.54 -6.95 -14.00
C ILE A 75 -9.02 -6.58 -14.00
N LYS A 76 -9.71 -6.90 -15.09
CA LYS A 76 -11.17 -6.87 -15.09
C LYS A 76 -11.58 -7.99 -14.14
N THR A 77 -12.11 -7.63 -12.98
CA THR A 77 -12.87 -8.58 -12.17
C THR A 77 -13.94 -9.14 -13.08
N LYS A 78 -13.85 -10.44 -13.42
CA LYS A 78 -14.95 -11.11 -14.11
C LYS A 78 -16.11 -11.05 -13.13
N THR A 79 -17.14 -10.27 -13.44
CA THR A 79 -18.43 -10.40 -12.78
C THR A 79 -18.89 -11.81 -13.10
N THR A 80 -18.77 -12.73 -12.16
CA THR A 80 -19.42 -14.03 -12.29
C THR A 80 -20.91 -13.76 -12.19
N ASP A 81 -21.67 -14.16 -13.21
CA ASP A 81 -23.12 -14.10 -13.11
C ASP A 81 -23.55 -14.88 -11.86
N MET A 82 -24.28 -14.19 -10.99
CA MET A 82 -24.82 -14.76 -9.77
C MET A 82 -25.77 -15.91 -10.14
N PRO A 83 -25.74 -17.06 -9.45
CA PRO A 83 -26.67 -18.16 -9.72
C PRO A 83 -28.12 -17.67 -9.58
N GLU A 84 -29.00 -18.11 -10.49
CA GLU A 84 -30.37 -17.62 -10.59
C GLU A 84 -31.17 -17.81 -9.29
N THR A 85 -30.87 -18.88 -8.55
CA THR A 85 -31.45 -19.16 -7.23
C THR A 85 -31.16 -18.07 -6.21
N LEU A 86 -29.97 -17.45 -6.26
CA LEU A 86 -29.61 -16.37 -5.34
C LEU A 86 -30.26 -15.05 -5.75
N LYS A 87 -30.43 -14.80 -7.05
CA LYS A 87 -31.20 -13.65 -7.55
C LYS A 87 -32.66 -13.72 -7.11
N MET A 88 -33.28 -14.90 -7.18
CA MET A 88 -34.65 -15.12 -6.70
C MET A 88 -34.77 -14.90 -5.20
N LYS A 89 -33.84 -15.42 -4.38
CA LYS A 89 -33.84 -15.15 -2.93
C LYS A 89 -33.74 -13.66 -2.59
N ILE A 90 -32.89 -12.92 -3.29
CA ILE A 90 -32.78 -11.46 -3.11
C ILE A 90 -34.09 -10.79 -3.52
N ARG A 91 -34.70 -11.21 -4.63
CA ARG A 91 -35.97 -10.69 -5.13
C ARG A 91 -37.11 -10.91 -4.13
N ASP A 92 -37.26 -12.12 -3.62
CA ASP A 92 -38.31 -12.48 -2.66
C ASP A 92 -38.12 -11.71 -1.34
N CYS A 93 -36.88 -11.55 -0.89
CA CYS A 93 -36.55 -10.76 0.29
C CYS A 93 -36.99 -9.30 0.12
N LEU A 94 -36.71 -8.67 -1.03
CA LEU A 94 -37.14 -7.31 -1.33
C LEU A 94 -38.67 -7.19 -1.39
N TYR A 95 -39.36 -8.13 -2.04
CA TYR A 95 -40.82 -8.12 -2.09
C TYR A 95 -41.47 -8.28 -0.72
N ASN A 96 -40.91 -9.13 0.14
CA ASN A 96 -41.37 -9.27 1.52
C ASN A 96 -41.21 -7.95 2.29
N MET A 97 -40.05 -7.28 2.17
CA MET A 97 -39.86 -5.96 2.80
C MET A 97 -40.87 -4.91 2.30
N TYR A 98 -41.15 -4.86 1.00
CA TYR A 98 -42.17 -3.96 0.46
C TYR A 98 -43.58 -4.31 0.95
N LYS A 99 -43.91 -5.60 1.00
CA LYS A 99 -45.19 -6.08 1.50
C LYS A 99 -45.39 -5.73 2.97
N ASP A 100 -44.35 -5.89 3.78
CA ASP A 100 -44.38 -5.56 5.20
C ASP A 100 -44.48 -4.04 5.41
N SER A 101 -43.84 -3.24 4.55
CA SER A 101 -43.95 -1.77 4.58
C SER A 101 -45.31 -1.22 4.13
N ASN A 102 -46.03 -1.94 3.26
CA ASN A 102 -47.34 -1.56 2.72
C ASN A 102 -48.53 -2.13 3.52
N ASN A 103 -48.28 -2.88 4.60
CA ASN A 103 -49.31 -3.39 5.52
C ASN A 103 -49.51 -2.53 6.78
N TYR A 104 -49.10 -1.25 6.72
CA TYR A 104 -49.39 -0.21 7.71
C TYR A 104 -50.11 0.96 7.06
#